data_AF-A0A438M7Y9-F1
#
_entry.id   AF-A0A438M7Y9-F1
#
_cell.length_a   1.000
_cell.length_b   1.000
_cell.length_c   1.000
_cell.angle_alpha   90.00
_cell.angle_beta   90.00
_cell.angle_gamma   90.00
#
_symmetry.space_group_name_H-M   'P 1'
#
loop_
_entity.id
_entity.type
_entity.pdbx_description
1 polymer ?
#
loop_
_entity_poly.entity_id
_entity_poly.type
_entity_poly.pdbx_seq_one_letter_code
_entity_poly.pdbx_strand_id
1 'polypeptide(L)'
;MRPAAGCSRRKRFLTPPWSRAQPGPSNPWAAGTCIGGAYAAIAPYRVTAADVAAWRGSRTDEDLAWLCVFGAIIATVRAEALITRTHRRKIMTTHQHVAASSRTTQALRAVVVLHVVALLFQAVTAGMLLSSPGGRALHMSSGIALAVIGLLHLVVAVLVWRPGGGSARFIAPAALLLVFTIVASTLGEMGAKTLHVPLGVLLFGGGVAQLFRVLARPAA
;
A
#
# COMPACT_ATOMS: atom_id res chain seq x y z
N MET A 1 -68.88 27.10 -30.34
CA MET A 1 -67.56 27.72 -30.57
C MET A 1 -66.46 26.78 -30.08
N ARG A 2 -65.34 26.77 -30.79
CA ARG A 2 -64.18 25.86 -30.74
C ARG A 2 -63.41 25.85 -29.40
N PRO A 3 -62.56 24.82 -29.16
CA PRO A 3 -61.91 24.55 -27.87
C PRO A 3 -60.57 25.28 -27.71
N ALA A 4 -60.16 25.54 -26.47
CA ALA A 4 -58.82 26.03 -26.14
C ALA A 4 -58.00 24.91 -25.48
N ALA A 5 -56.88 24.59 -26.13
CA ALA A 5 -55.86 23.65 -25.70
C ALA A 5 -55.10 24.15 -24.46
N GLY A 6 -54.77 23.25 -23.54
CA GLY A 6 -54.09 23.57 -22.28
C GLY A 6 -53.21 22.44 -21.75
N CYS A 7 -52.21 22.08 -22.56
CA CYS A 7 -50.91 21.51 -22.19
C CYS A 7 -50.77 20.83 -20.81
N SER A 8 -50.84 19.48 -20.79
CA SER A 8 -50.41 18.67 -19.65
C SER A 8 -48.89 18.76 -19.46
N ARG A 9 -48.42 19.63 -18.56
CA ARG A 9 -46.99 19.70 -18.20
C ARG A 9 -46.65 18.55 -17.24
N ARG A 10 -46.40 17.38 -17.83
CA ARG A 10 -45.86 16.19 -17.17
C ARG A 10 -44.57 16.59 -16.45
N LYS A 11 -44.55 16.53 -15.11
CA LYS A 11 -43.35 16.75 -14.29
C LYS A 11 -42.29 15.71 -14.70
N ARG A 12 -41.36 16.13 -15.55
CA ARG A 12 -40.16 15.38 -15.90
C ARG A 12 -39.27 15.42 -14.67
N PHE A 13 -39.44 14.45 -13.77
CA PHE A 13 -38.41 14.13 -12.79
C PHE A 13 -37.12 13.91 -13.57
N LEU A 14 -36.12 14.74 -13.28
CA LEU A 14 -34.74 14.56 -13.70
C LEU A 14 -34.27 13.23 -13.11
N THR A 15 -34.39 12.15 -13.88
CA THR A 15 -33.66 10.92 -13.59
C THR A 15 -32.18 11.25 -13.74
N PRO A 16 -31.36 11.04 -12.71
CA PRO A 16 -29.92 11.26 -12.82
C PRO A 16 -29.33 10.35 -13.91
N PRO A 17 -28.28 10.78 -14.63
CA PRO A 17 -27.81 10.17 -15.88
C PRO A 17 -27.33 8.70 -15.78
N TRP A 18 -27.25 8.14 -14.57
CA TRP A 18 -26.80 6.77 -14.32
C TRP A 18 -27.92 5.71 -14.46
N SER A 19 -29.19 6.10 -14.53
CA SER A 19 -30.32 5.14 -14.59
C SER A 19 -30.49 4.43 -15.94
N ARG A 20 -29.52 4.52 -16.85
CA ARG A 20 -29.56 3.96 -18.21
C ARG A 20 -28.33 3.11 -18.57
N ALA A 21 -27.58 2.62 -17.58
CA ALA A 21 -26.54 1.63 -17.83
C ALA A 21 -27.19 0.28 -18.17
N GLN A 22 -27.18 -0.09 -19.46
CA GLN A 22 -27.59 -1.43 -19.87
C GLN A 22 -26.53 -2.45 -19.43
N PRO A 23 -26.91 -3.60 -18.85
CA PRO A 23 -25.97 -4.68 -18.60
C PRO A 23 -25.52 -5.28 -19.94
N GLY A 24 -24.24 -5.11 -20.26
CA GLY A 24 -23.58 -5.79 -21.38
C GLY A 24 -23.50 -7.30 -21.15
N PRO A 25 -23.27 -8.10 -22.20
CA PRO A 25 -23.40 -9.55 -22.16
C PRO A 25 -22.45 -10.19 -21.13
N SER A 26 -23.00 -11.19 -20.45
CA SER A 26 -22.41 -11.96 -19.34
C SER A 26 -20.95 -12.32 -19.54
N ASN A 27 -20.08 -11.70 -18.74
CA ASN A 27 -18.71 -12.15 -18.53
C ASN A 27 -18.73 -13.39 -17.59
N PRO A 28 -18.27 -14.58 -18.03
CA PRO A 28 -18.27 -15.80 -17.22
C PRO A 28 -17.27 -15.80 -16.04
N TRP A 29 -16.51 -14.73 -15.82
CA TRP A 29 -15.53 -14.61 -14.74
C TRP A 29 -16.08 -13.95 -13.46
N ALA A 30 -17.37 -13.60 -13.41
CA ALA A 30 -17.98 -12.89 -12.29
C ALA A 30 -18.44 -13.79 -11.12
N ALA A 31 -18.44 -15.12 -11.27
CA ALA A 31 -18.90 -16.03 -10.22
C ALA A 31 -17.71 -16.76 -9.60
N GLY A 32 -17.35 -16.44 -8.35
CA GLY A 32 -16.57 -17.40 -7.56
C GLY A 32 -15.70 -16.90 -6.41
N THR A 33 -15.51 -15.59 -6.19
CA THR A 33 -14.75 -15.12 -5.01
C THR A 33 -15.38 -13.88 -4.39
N CYS A 34 -15.42 -13.85 -3.05
CA CYS A 34 -15.94 -12.73 -2.25
C CYS A 34 -15.21 -11.40 -2.50
N ILE A 35 -14.14 -11.41 -3.29
CA ILE A 35 -13.34 -10.26 -3.67
C ILE A 35 -13.85 -9.64 -5.00
N GLY A 36 -14.39 -10.42 -5.94
CA GLY A 36 -14.83 -9.92 -7.25
C GLY A 36 -16.00 -8.92 -7.20
N GLY A 37 -16.88 -9.06 -6.21
CA GLY A 37 -18.01 -8.14 -6.00
C GLY A 37 -17.57 -6.73 -5.60
N ALA A 38 -16.47 -6.60 -4.86
CA ALA A 38 -15.91 -5.30 -4.47
C ALA A 38 -15.27 -4.58 -5.67
N TYR A 39 -14.59 -5.30 -6.56
CA TYR A 39 -13.97 -4.73 -7.76
C TYR A 39 -15.01 -4.21 -8.78
N ALA A 40 -16.17 -4.87 -8.92
CA ALA A 40 -17.24 -4.43 -9.80
C ALA A 40 -17.89 -3.12 -9.34
N ALA A 41 -17.89 -2.83 -8.03
CA ALA A 41 -18.46 -1.61 -7.46
C ALA A 41 -17.56 -0.36 -7.63
N ILE A 42 -16.25 -0.54 -7.82
CA ILE A 42 -15.27 0.56 -7.90
C ILE A 42 -14.86 0.87 -9.35
N ALA A 43 -15.22 -0.01 -10.30
CA ALA A 43 -14.86 0.09 -11.71
C ALA A 43 -15.33 1.35 -12.48
N PRO A 44 -16.36 2.15 -12.09
CA PRO A 44 -16.74 3.31 -12.90
C PRO A 44 -15.91 4.58 -12.64
N TYR A 45 -15.00 4.62 -11.66
CA TYR A 45 -14.17 5.82 -11.43
C TYR A 45 -12.92 5.84 -12.33
N ARG A 46 -13.09 6.25 -13.59
CA ARG A 46 -11.95 6.68 -14.42
C ARG A 46 -11.69 8.17 -14.17
N VAL A 47 -10.63 8.45 -13.41
CA VAL A 47 -10.10 9.81 -13.20
C VAL A 47 -9.70 10.40 -14.56
N THR A 48 -10.27 11.55 -14.89
CA THR A 48 -10.07 12.25 -16.17
C THR A 48 -8.96 13.29 -16.05
N ALA A 49 -8.45 13.77 -17.19
CA ALA A 49 -7.50 14.87 -17.22
C ALA A 49 -8.06 16.17 -16.60
N ALA A 50 -9.40 16.32 -16.55
CA ALA A 50 -10.07 17.42 -15.90
C ALA A 50 -9.97 17.34 -14.36
N ASP A 51 -10.03 16.13 -13.79
CA ASP A 51 -9.84 15.90 -12.36
C ASP A 51 -8.39 16.21 -11.93
N VAL A 52 -7.43 15.85 -12.78
CA VAL A 52 -6.00 16.19 -12.59
C VAL A 52 -5.73 17.70 -12.73
N ALA A 53 -6.50 18.41 -13.55
CA ALA A 53 -6.40 19.85 -13.71
C ALA A 53 -7.02 20.62 -12.53
N ALA A 54 -8.15 20.13 -11.98
CA ALA A 54 -8.77 20.66 -10.77
C ALA A 54 -7.85 20.55 -9.53
N TRP A 55 -6.97 19.56 -9.53
CA TRP A 55 -6.04 19.25 -8.43
C TRP A 55 -4.81 20.19 -8.31
N ARG A 56 -4.68 21.23 -9.15
CA ARG A 56 -3.50 22.12 -9.19
C ARG A 56 -3.58 23.37 -8.30
N GLY A 57 -4.59 23.54 -7.44
CA GLY A 57 -4.78 24.75 -6.60
C GLY A 57 -4.71 24.50 -5.08
N SER A 58 -3.94 25.37 -4.39
CA SER A 58 -3.74 25.52 -2.92
C SER A 58 -3.65 24.24 -2.06
N ARG A 59 -2.42 23.89 -1.67
CA ARG A 59 -2.09 22.65 -0.94
C ARG A 59 -2.40 22.73 0.55
N THR A 60 -3.02 21.69 1.10
CA THR A 60 -3.24 21.45 2.54
C THR A 60 -2.74 20.05 2.96
N ASP A 61 -2.63 19.76 4.26
CA ASP A 61 -2.18 18.46 4.81
C ASP A 61 -3.06 17.27 4.34
N GLU A 62 -4.29 17.55 3.91
CA GLU A 62 -5.20 16.59 3.29
C GLU A 62 -4.65 16.06 1.94
N ASP A 63 -3.95 16.90 1.17
CA ASP A 63 -3.40 16.54 -0.14
C ASP A 63 -2.25 15.53 -0.04
N LEU A 64 -1.50 15.56 1.07
CA LEU A 64 -0.46 14.57 1.36
C LEU A 64 -1.06 13.20 1.69
N ALA A 65 -2.19 13.17 2.40
CA ALA A 65 -2.93 11.94 2.66
C ALA A 65 -3.48 11.34 1.35
N TRP A 66 -4.05 12.18 0.48
CA TRP A 66 -4.53 11.74 -0.84
C TRP A 66 -3.41 11.23 -1.75
N LEU A 67 -2.24 11.86 -1.76
CA LEU A 67 -1.05 11.37 -2.47
C LEU A 67 -0.57 10.00 -1.98
N CYS A 68 -0.60 9.77 -0.66
CA CYS A 68 -0.21 8.49 -0.08
C CYS A 68 -1.19 7.37 -0.47
N VAL A 69 -2.49 7.65 -0.42
CA VAL A 69 -3.55 6.71 -0.86
C VAL A 69 -3.42 6.40 -2.35
N PHE A 70 -3.18 7.42 -3.18
CA PHE A 70 -2.99 7.25 -4.63
C PHE A 70 -1.76 6.38 -4.95
N GLY A 71 -0.64 6.63 -4.26
CA GLY A 71 0.57 5.81 -4.40
C GLY A 71 0.35 4.33 -4.07
N ALA A 72 -0.45 4.05 -3.03
CA ALA A 72 -0.79 2.68 -2.63
C ALA A 72 -1.65 1.95 -3.68
N ILE A 73 -2.64 2.63 -4.26
CA ILE A 73 -3.51 2.04 -5.29
C ILE A 73 -2.73 1.70 -6.57
N ILE A 74 -1.87 2.61 -7.04
CA ILE A 74 -1.05 2.38 -8.23
C ILE A 74 -0.03 1.26 -8.02
N ALA A 75 0.51 1.11 -6.81
CA ALA A 75 1.40 0.01 -6.46
C ALA A 75 0.70 -1.35 -6.56
N THR A 76 -0.54 -1.45 -6.08
CA THR A 76 -1.36 -2.67 -6.15
C THR A 76 -1.68 -3.07 -7.58
N VAL A 77 -2.12 -2.12 -8.42
CA VAL A 77 -2.46 -2.41 -9.84
C VAL A 77 -1.22 -2.85 -10.65
N ARG A 78 -0.05 -2.28 -10.35
CA ARG A 78 1.20 -2.71 -10.99
C ARG A 78 1.66 -4.10 -10.52
N ALA A 79 1.30 -4.52 -9.32
CA ALA A 79 1.60 -5.85 -8.80
C ALA A 79 0.82 -6.94 -9.55
N GLU A 80 -0.48 -6.71 -9.82
CA GLU A 80 -1.33 -7.65 -10.57
C GLU A 80 -0.80 -7.90 -12.00
N ALA A 81 -0.32 -6.85 -12.69
CA ALA A 81 0.25 -6.96 -14.04
C ALA A 81 1.55 -7.76 -14.11
N LEU A 82 2.33 -7.79 -13.02
CA LEU A 82 3.60 -8.53 -12.92
C LEU A 82 3.36 -10.01 -12.62
N ILE A 83 2.34 -10.33 -11.81
CA ILE A 83 1.98 -11.70 -11.42
C ILE A 83 1.56 -12.53 -12.64
N THR A 84 0.70 -11.97 -13.50
CA THR A 84 0.20 -12.66 -14.71
C THR A 84 1.29 -12.96 -15.74
N ARG A 85 2.31 -12.09 -15.86
CA ARG A 85 3.45 -12.30 -16.78
C ARG A 85 4.45 -13.35 -16.31
N THR A 86 4.44 -13.67 -15.02
CA THR A 86 5.45 -14.56 -14.40
C THR A 86 5.02 -16.02 -14.49
N HIS A 87 3.71 -16.29 -14.44
CA HIS A 87 3.16 -17.65 -14.45
C HIS A 87 3.47 -18.44 -15.73
N ARG A 88 3.65 -17.78 -16.89
CA ARG A 88 3.85 -18.47 -18.19
C ARG A 88 5.30 -18.98 -18.40
N ARG A 89 6.28 -18.51 -17.63
CA ARG A 89 7.71 -18.82 -17.85
C ARG A 89 8.26 -19.97 -16.99
N LYS A 90 7.46 -20.51 -16.08
CA LYS A 90 7.94 -21.34 -14.95
C LYS A 90 8.14 -22.83 -15.28
N ILE A 91 7.93 -23.29 -16.51
CA ILE A 91 7.92 -24.73 -16.78
C ILE A 91 9.31 -25.32 -17.08
N MET A 92 10.35 -24.52 -17.37
CA MET A 92 11.47 -25.07 -18.16
C MET A 92 12.88 -25.15 -17.56
N THR A 93 13.16 -24.74 -16.32
CA THR A 93 14.56 -24.80 -15.85
C THR A 93 14.68 -24.92 -14.33
N THR A 94 15.12 -26.08 -13.85
CA THR A 94 15.56 -26.27 -12.47
C THR A 94 16.75 -27.22 -12.50
N HIS A 95 17.90 -26.83 -11.96
CA HIS A 95 18.80 -27.72 -11.19
C HIS A 95 20.02 -26.93 -10.60
N GLN A 96 20.22 -27.09 -9.28
CA GLN A 96 21.51 -27.19 -8.55
C GLN A 96 22.27 -25.94 -8.00
N HIS A 97 21.68 -25.09 -7.14
CA HIS A 97 22.43 -24.16 -6.24
C HIS A 97 21.70 -23.77 -4.91
N VAL A 98 20.93 -24.67 -4.28
CA VAL A 98 19.74 -24.30 -3.46
C VAL A 98 19.93 -24.12 -1.92
N ALA A 99 21.03 -24.55 -1.28
CA ALA A 99 21.03 -24.67 0.20
C ALA A 99 21.40 -23.38 1.01
N ALA A 100 22.31 -22.53 0.51
CA ALA A 100 22.77 -21.33 1.22
C ALA A 100 22.04 -20.05 0.79
N SER A 101 21.67 -19.97 -0.50
CA SER A 101 20.82 -18.90 -1.05
C SER A 101 19.41 -18.93 -0.43
N SER A 102 18.88 -20.12 -0.14
CA SER A 102 17.52 -20.29 0.38
C SER A 102 17.37 -19.79 1.82
N ARG A 103 18.28 -20.16 2.74
CA ARG A 103 18.19 -19.76 4.16
C ARG A 103 18.33 -18.25 4.38
N THR A 104 19.30 -17.62 3.73
CA THR A 104 19.51 -16.16 3.85
C THR A 104 18.37 -15.37 3.20
N THR A 105 17.85 -15.83 2.06
CA THR A 105 16.65 -15.25 1.42
C THR A 105 15.39 -15.46 2.27
N GLN A 106 15.25 -16.61 2.93
CA GLN A 106 14.15 -16.88 3.85
C GLN A 106 14.23 -16.01 5.10
N ALA A 107 15.43 -15.80 5.66
CA ALA A 107 15.65 -14.86 6.75
C ALA A 107 15.26 -13.43 6.35
N LEU A 108 15.59 -12.99 5.13
CA LEU A 108 15.17 -11.69 4.62
C LEU A 108 13.64 -11.58 4.52
N ARG A 109 12.95 -12.62 4.04
CA ARG A 109 11.48 -12.64 4.02
C ARG A 109 10.89 -12.52 5.41
N ALA A 110 11.38 -13.33 6.34
CA ALA A 110 10.90 -13.34 7.72
C ALA A 110 11.11 -11.98 8.40
N VAL A 111 12.29 -11.37 8.28
CA VAL A 111 12.57 -10.08 8.91
C VAL A 111 11.76 -8.95 8.28
N VAL A 112 11.50 -8.98 6.96
CA VAL A 112 10.69 -7.94 6.31
C VAL A 112 9.22 -8.04 6.75
N VAL A 113 8.67 -9.25 6.87
CA VAL A 113 7.33 -9.48 7.44
C VAL A 113 7.27 -8.95 8.87
N LEU A 114 8.26 -9.32 9.70
CA LEU A 114 8.35 -8.85 11.08
C LEU A 114 8.40 -7.32 11.16
N HIS A 115 9.18 -6.67 10.30
CA HIS A 115 9.29 -5.22 10.25
C HIS A 115 7.95 -4.56 9.87
N VAL A 116 7.22 -5.09 8.90
CA VAL A 116 5.87 -4.57 8.55
C VAL A 116 4.88 -4.76 9.70
N VAL A 117 4.92 -5.90 10.39
CA VAL A 117 4.10 -6.13 11.59
C VAL A 117 4.44 -5.14 12.70
N ALA A 118 5.73 -4.85 12.92
CA ALA A 118 6.16 -3.86 13.89
C ALA A 118 5.70 -2.43 13.53
N LEU A 119 5.72 -2.07 12.25
CA LEU A 119 5.19 -0.79 11.76
C LEU A 119 3.67 -0.69 11.98
N LEU A 120 2.93 -1.77 11.71
CA LEU A 120 1.50 -1.84 11.99
C LEU A 120 1.22 -1.68 13.49
N PHE A 121 1.99 -2.38 14.32
CA PHE A 121 1.87 -2.27 15.78
C PHE A 121 2.15 -0.83 16.25
N GLN A 122 3.15 -0.15 15.66
CA GLN A 122 3.43 1.26 15.96
C GLN A 122 2.26 2.19 15.60
N ALA A 123 1.56 1.92 14.50
CA ALA A 123 0.36 2.68 14.13
C ALA A 123 -0.80 2.44 15.11
N VAL A 124 -0.99 1.19 15.57
CA VAL A 124 -2.00 0.86 16.60
C VAL A 124 -1.66 1.55 17.92
N THR A 125 -0.42 1.49 18.38
CA THR A 125 -0.02 2.15 19.63
C THR A 125 -0.08 3.68 19.53
N ALA A 126 0.14 4.26 18.34
CA ALA A 126 -0.10 5.69 18.09
C ALA A 126 -1.59 6.06 18.26
N GLY A 127 -2.51 5.22 17.79
CA GLY A 127 -3.94 5.38 18.07
C GLY A 127 -4.26 5.27 19.56
N MET A 128 -3.70 4.26 20.24
CA MET A 128 -3.88 4.09 21.69
C MET A 128 -3.32 5.27 22.50
N LEU A 129 -2.26 5.92 22.04
CA LEU A 129 -1.70 7.13 22.66
C LEU A 129 -2.72 8.27 22.74
N LEU A 130 -3.70 8.32 21.82
CA LEU A 130 -4.77 9.32 21.81
C LEU A 130 -5.98 8.93 22.66
N SER A 131 -6.15 7.65 23.00
CA SER A 131 -7.40 7.13 23.57
C SER A 131 -7.24 6.41 24.91
N SER A 132 -6.01 6.18 25.39
CA SER A 132 -5.77 5.41 26.61
C SER A 132 -4.65 5.98 27.49
N PRO A 133 -4.78 5.94 28.83
CA PRO A 133 -3.74 6.43 29.76
C PRO A 133 -2.38 5.73 29.64
N GLY A 134 -2.34 4.49 29.14
CA GLY A 134 -1.09 3.71 28.93
C GLY A 134 -0.50 3.80 27.52
N GLY A 135 -1.19 4.46 26.58
CA GLY A 135 -0.82 4.44 25.17
C GLY A 135 0.54 5.08 24.87
N ARG A 136 0.97 6.08 25.66
CA ARG A 136 2.28 6.72 25.46
C ARG A 136 3.45 5.79 25.77
N ALA A 137 3.39 5.05 26.89
CA ALA A 137 4.45 4.09 27.24
C ALA A 137 4.54 2.97 26.20
N LEU A 138 3.38 2.44 25.76
CA LEU A 138 3.32 1.43 24.71
C LEU A 138 3.93 1.95 23.41
N HIS A 139 3.54 3.14 22.95
CA HIS A 139 4.07 3.75 21.72
C HIS A 139 5.58 3.98 21.75
N MET A 140 6.13 4.38 22.90
CA MET A 140 7.58 4.53 23.08
C MET A 140 8.29 3.17 23.03
N SER A 141 7.81 2.18 23.80
CA SER A 141 8.41 0.85 23.84
C SER A 141 8.36 0.13 22.48
N SER A 142 7.25 0.26 21.74
CA SER A 142 7.10 -0.29 20.40
C SER A 142 7.97 0.44 19.38
N GLY A 143 8.24 1.74 19.57
CA GLY A 143 9.15 2.51 18.72
C GLY A 143 10.61 2.03 18.84
N ILE A 144 11.05 1.73 20.06
CA ILE A 144 12.38 1.13 20.32
C ILE A 144 12.45 -0.25 19.65
N ALA A 145 11.43 -1.10 19.83
CA ALA A 145 11.37 -2.41 19.20
C ALA A 145 11.43 -2.31 17.67
N LEU A 146 10.70 -1.36 17.07
CA LEU A 146 10.73 -1.08 15.63
C LEU A 146 12.14 -0.69 15.16
N ALA A 147 12.84 0.17 15.89
CA ALA A 147 14.22 0.56 15.55
C ALA A 147 15.18 -0.64 15.57
N VAL A 148 15.08 -1.50 16.59
CA VAL A 148 15.87 -2.74 16.69
C VAL A 148 15.57 -3.69 15.53
N ILE A 149 14.29 -3.89 15.19
CA ILE A 149 13.87 -4.71 14.05
C ILE A 149 14.34 -4.08 12.73
N GLY A 150 14.39 -2.75 12.63
CA GLY A 150 14.93 -2.04 11.48
C GLY A 150 16.43 -2.25 11.28
N LEU A 151 17.20 -2.21 12.36
CA LEU A 151 18.61 -2.58 12.33
C LEU A 151 18.81 -4.03 11.92
N LEU A 152 18.01 -4.95 12.49
CA LEU A 152 18.05 -6.37 12.11
C LEU A 152 17.75 -6.57 10.62
N HIS A 153 16.74 -5.88 10.08
CA HIS A 153 16.41 -5.93 8.65
C HIS A 153 17.60 -5.46 7.79
N LEU A 154 18.26 -4.36 8.17
CA LEU A 154 19.46 -3.89 7.46
C LEU A 154 20.60 -4.92 7.52
N VAL A 155 20.88 -5.49 8.69
CA VAL A 155 21.91 -6.52 8.87
C VAL A 155 21.63 -7.72 7.96
N VAL A 156 20.40 -8.24 7.97
CA VAL A 156 20.01 -9.38 7.14
C VAL A 156 20.10 -9.04 5.64
N ALA A 157 19.76 -7.82 5.23
CA ALA A 157 19.93 -7.38 3.85
C ALA A 157 21.41 -7.35 3.42
N VAL A 158 22.32 -6.95 4.32
CA VAL A 158 23.78 -7.00 4.09
C VAL A 158 24.28 -8.44 4.04
N LEU A 159 23.80 -9.32 4.93
CA LEU A 159 24.15 -10.74 4.95
C LEU A 159 23.69 -11.47 3.68
N VAL A 160 22.55 -11.10 3.12
CA VAL A 160 22.13 -11.62 1.80
C VAL A 160 23.11 -11.22 0.70
N TRP A 161 23.69 -10.01 0.75
CA TRP A 161 24.61 -9.54 -0.30
C TRP A 161 26.04 -10.09 -0.13
N ARG A 162 26.71 -9.88 1.01
CA ARG A 162 28.14 -10.19 1.16
C ARG A 162 28.43 -11.70 1.24
N PRO A 163 27.94 -12.44 2.26
CA PRO A 163 28.13 -13.88 2.34
C PRO A 163 27.08 -14.69 1.54
N GLY A 164 25.88 -14.15 1.33
CA GLY A 164 24.78 -14.87 0.68
C GLY A 164 24.78 -14.84 -0.86
N GLY A 165 25.67 -14.06 -1.49
CA GLY A 165 25.75 -13.93 -2.95
C GLY A 165 24.53 -13.28 -3.62
N GLY A 166 23.62 -12.72 -2.83
CA GLY A 166 22.39 -12.07 -3.27
C GLY A 166 22.58 -10.62 -3.69
N SER A 167 21.47 -9.96 -4.06
CA SER A 167 21.52 -8.61 -4.61
C SER A 167 21.57 -7.52 -3.53
N ALA A 168 22.53 -6.59 -3.64
CA ALA A 168 22.69 -5.41 -2.76
C ALA A 168 21.48 -4.45 -2.76
N ARG A 169 20.56 -4.58 -3.72
CA ARG A 169 19.41 -3.68 -3.89
C ARG A 169 18.46 -3.62 -2.68
N PHE A 170 18.53 -4.58 -1.77
CA PHE A 170 17.69 -4.62 -0.57
C PHE A 170 18.27 -3.77 0.57
N ILE A 171 19.55 -3.42 0.50
CA ILE A 171 20.26 -2.64 1.53
C ILE A 171 19.72 -1.21 1.57
N ALA A 172 19.62 -0.52 0.42
CA ALA A 172 19.19 0.87 0.38
C ALA A 172 17.77 1.09 0.96
N PRO A 173 16.74 0.30 0.60
CA PRO A 173 15.43 0.43 1.25
C PRO A 173 15.44 0.11 2.75
N ALA A 174 16.20 -0.90 3.19
CA ALA A 174 16.30 -1.25 4.61
C ALA A 174 16.99 -0.13 5.41
N ALA A 175 18.04 0.47 4.85
CA ALA A 175 18.74 1.61 5.44
C ALA A 175 17.83 2.84 5.51
N LEU A 176 17.10 3.15 4.45
CA LEU A 176 16.14 4.26 4.43
C LEU A 176 15.03 4.09 5.48
N LEU A 177 14.47 2.89 5.62
CA LEU A 177 13.47 2.59 6.65
C LEU A 177 14.04 2.82 8.05
N LEU A 178 15.27 2.38 8.31
CA LEU A 178 15.93 2.60 9.60
C LEU A 178 16.18 4.09 9.87
N VAL A 179 16.74 4.82 8.91
CA VAL A 179 17.00 6.26 9.04
C VAL A 179 15.71 7.03 9.28
N PHE A 180 14.66 6.76 8.50
CA PHE A 180 13.36 7.41 8.70
C PHE A 180 12.71 7.01 10.02
N THR A 181 12.95 5.81 10.55
CA THR A 181 12.50 5.44 11.90
C THR A 181 13.17 6.28 12.97
N ILE A 182 14.48 6.54 12.83
CA ILE A 182 15.22 7.41 13.76
C ILE A 182 14.71 8.85 13.67
N VAL A 183 14.54 9.37 12.46
CA VAL A 183 13.98 10.72 12.23
C VAL A 183 12.56 10.83 12.77
N ALA A 184 11.71 9.81 12.58
CA ALA A 184 10.37 9.79 13.16
C ALA A 184 10.43 9.81 14.69
N SER A 185 11.36 9.07 15.29
CA SER A 185 11.53 9.02 16.76
C SER A 185 11.89 10.40 17.32
N THR A 186 12.86 11.09 16.70
CA THR A 186 13.26 12.45 17.15
C THR A 186 12.12 13.46 16.96
N LEU A 187 11.42 13.44 15.82
CA LEU A 187 10.24 14.28 15.59
C LEU A 187 9.12 14.01 16.60
N GLY A 188 8.94 12.75 17.00
CA GLY A 188 7.95 12.34 18.00
C GLY A 188 8.26 12.90 19.39
N GLU A 189 9.53 12.88 19.79
CA GLU A 189 10.00 13.47 21.06
C GLU A 189 9.88 15.00 21.08
N MET A 190 10.18 15.65 19.95
CA MET A 190 10.01 17.09 19.76
C MET A 190 8.54 17.54 19.70
N GLY A 191 7.59 16.60 19.65
CA GLY A 191 6.17 16.91 19.53
C GLY A 191 5.74 17.44 18.16
N ALA A 192 6.57 17.29 17.12
CA ALA A 192 6.34 17.76 15.76
C ALA A 192 5.38 16.82 14.99
N LYS A 193 4.15 16.67 15.48
CA LYS A 193 3.15 15.70 14.99
C LYS A 193 2.81 15.86 13.50
N THR A 194 2.82 17.10 13.00
CA THR A 194 2.58 17.43 11.59
C THR A 194 3.59 16.78 10.63
N LEU A 195 4.82 16.53 11.08
CA LEU A 195 5.84 15.81 10.30
C LEU A 195 5.95 14.34 10.72
N HIS A 196 5.86 14.07 12.02
CA HIS A 196 5.97 12.72 12.56
C HIS A 196 4.90 11.76 12.00
N VAL A 197 3.64 12.19 11.96
CA VAL A 197 2.53 11.31 11.52
C VAL A 197 2.63 10.96 10.04
N PRO A 198 2.81 11.92 9.10
CA PRO A 198 3.04 11.58 7.69
C PRO A 198 4.28 10.70 7.47
N LEU A 199 5.36 10.95 8.21
CA LEU A 199 6.56 10.11 8.14
C LEU A 199 6.29 8.67 8.60
N GLY A 200 5.46 8.48 9.64
CA GLY A 200 4.98 7.17 10.08
C GLY A 200 4.18 6.42 9.00
N VAL A 201 3.30 7.13 8.28
CA VAL A 201 2.56 6.57 7.13
C VAL A 201 3.51 6.20 5.99
N LEU A 202 4.49 7.06 5.68
CA LEU A 202 5.52 6.79 4.68
C LEU A 202 6.35 5.55 5.03
N LEU A 203 6.73 5.40 6.29
CA LEU A 203 7.44 4.22 6.79
C LEU A 203 6.63 2.94 6.60
N PHE A 204 5.34 2.96 6.96
CA PHE A 204 4.44 1.81 6.76
C PHE A 204 4.32 1.44 5.27
N GLY A 205 4.05 2.41 4.41
CA GLY A 205 3.97 2.20 2.95
C GLY A 205 5.29 1.72 2.36
N GLY A 206 6.42 2.27 2.79
CA GLY A 206 7.76 1.86 2.39
C GLY A 206 8.08 0.42 2.82
N GLY A 207 7.68 0.03 4.03
CA GLY A 207 7.81 -1.34 4.55
C GLY A 207 7.02 -2.33 3.72
N VAL A 208 5.75 -2.03 3.41
CA VAL A 208 4.90 -2.85 2.55
C VAL A 208 5.47 -2.95 1.12
N ALA A 209 5.93 -1.84 0.55
CA ALA A 209 6.58 -1.85 -0.76
C ALA A 209 7.83 -2.74 -0.76
N GLN A 210 8.63 -2.69 0.30
CA GLN A 210 9.80 -3.54 0.46
C GLN A 210 9.42 -5.01 0.61
N LEU A 211 8.36 -5.33 1.36
CA LEU A 211 7.80 -6.67 1.46
C LEU A 211 7.44 -7.21 0.08
N PHE A 212 6.73 -6.45 -0.74
CA PHE A 212 6.43 -6.87 -2.11
C PHE A 212 7.69 -7.07 -2.96
N ARG A 213 8.71 -6.21 -2.85
CA ARG A 213 9.98 -6.40 -3.59
C ARG A 213 10.71 -7.69 -3.21
N VAL A 214 10.57 -8.12 -1.97
CA VAL A 214 11.19 -9.36 -1.44
C VAL A 214 10.35 -10.58 -1.79
N LEU A 215 9.02 -10.51 -1.67
CA LEU A 215 8.09 -11.61 -1.99
C LEU A 215 7.92 -11.85 -3.49
N ALA A 216 7.97 -10.81 -4.32
CA ALA A 216 7.89 -10.93 -5.78
C ALA A 216 9.08 -11.66 -6.40
N ARG A 217 10.11 -11.99 -5.61
CA ARG A 217 11.18 -12.88 -6.03
C ARG A 217 10.95 -14.29 -5.49
N PRO A 218 10.85 -15.31 -6.36
CA PRO A 218 11.01 -16.70 -5.94
C PRO A 218 12.34 -16.84 -5.19
N ALA A 219 12.34 -17.64 -4.11
CA ALA A 219 13.58 -18.03 -3.47
C ALA A 219 14.38 -18.78 -4.53
N ALA A 220 15.59 -18.29 -4.81
CA ALA A 220 16.48 -18.87 -5.80
C ALA A 220 17.04 -20.21 -5.30
#